data_AF-A0AA39A1Y6-F1
#
_entry.id   AF-A0AA39A1Y6-F1
#
_cell.length_a   1.000
_cell.length_b   1.000
_cell.length_c   1.000
_cell.angle_alpha   90.00
_cell.angle_beta   90.00
_cell.angle_gamma   90.00
#
_symmetry.space_group_name_H-M   'P 1'
#
loop_
_entity.id
_entity.type
_entity.pdbx_description
1 polymer ?
#
loop_
_entity_poly.entity_id
_entity_poly.type
_entity_poly.pdbx_seq_one_letter_code
_entity_poly.pdbx_strand_id
1 'polypeptide(L)'
;MLRNCRRVYSIQGIDGVSHGKTKISGLESVSCKGHQAESVSGITAEDGHGTIIAPKIKEFEMVEPMKHEKGGFASNGKFAAGGTINDTLGKASVDSIEDEAWNLLRESIVFYCGNPIGTIAANDPSSSSILNYDQVFIRDFIPSGIAFLLKGEYDIVRSFILHTLQLQSWEKTMDCHSPGQGLMPASFKVRTVPLDGDESATEDVLDPDFGEAAIGRVAPVDSGLWWIILLRAYGKCSGDLSVQERFDVQTGIKMILKLCLADGFDMFPTLLVTDGSCMIDRRMGIHGHPLEIQALFYSALLCAREMLAPEDGSSDLIRALNNRVVALSFHIREYYWIDMRKLNEIYRYKTEEYSYDAVNKFNIYPDQIPPWLVEWMPSKGGYLIGNLQPAHMDFRFFSLGNLWSVVSSLATMDQSHAILDLIEAKWSELVADMPFKICYPAFEGQEWRITTGSDPKNTPWSYHNGGSWPTLLWQVS
;
A
#
# COMPACT_ATOMS: atom_id res chain seq x y z
N MET A 1 24.72 -2.24 -66.43
CA MET A 1 24.46 -0.83 -66.77
C MET A 1 25.07 0.06 -65.69
N LEU A 2 25.85 1.05 -66.13
CA LEU A 2 26.50 2.16 -65.39
C LEU A 2 25.46 2.98 -64.58
N ARG A 3 25.72 3.86 -63.59
CA ARG A 3 26.90 4.45 -62.93
C ARG A 3 26.38 5.28 -61.73
N ASN A 4 27.24 5.46 -60.72
CA ASN A 4 27.20 6.51 -59.69
C ASN A 4 27.10 7.95 -60.24
N CYS A 5 26.55 8.89 -59.44
CA CYS A 5 27.12 10.22 -59.14
C CYS A 5 26.24 10.94 -58.08
N ARG A 6 26.76 11.27 -56.87
CA ARG A 6 27.44 12.54 -56.46
C ARG A 6 26.49 13.75 -56.33
N ARG A 7 26.61 14.72 -55.41
CA ARG A 7 27.32 14.99 -54.13
C ARG A 7 27.07 16.51 -53.85
N VAL A 8 26.92 16.92 -52.57
CA VAL A 8 27.26 18.25 -51.95
C VAL A 8 26.58 19.57 -52.43
N TYR A 9 26.53 20.72 -51.71
CA TYR A 9 27.21 21.27 -50.51
C TYR A 9 26.32 22.28 -49.75
N SER A 10 26.65 22.49 -48.47
CA SER A 10 26.33 23.56 -47.52
C SER A 10 26.88 24.95 -47.89
N ILE A 11 26.25 26.06 -47.44
CA ILE A 11 26.94 27.33 -47.06
C ILE A 11 26.16 28.06 -45.94
N GLN A 12 26.89 28.45 -44.89
CA GLN A 12 26.54 29.39 -43.80
C GLN A 12 26.75 30.86 -44.22
N GLY A 13 26.10 31.80 -43.53
CA GLY A 13 26.49 33.22 -43.46
C GLY A 13 25.33 34.11 -43.00
N ILE A 14 25.25 34.54 -41.73
CA ILE A 14 25.97 35.65 -41.05
C ILE A 14 25.13 36.95 -41.01
N ASP A 15 24.84 37.36 -39.77
CA ASP A 15 24.71 38.69 -39.15
C ASP A 15 23.72 39.79 -39.61
N GLY A 16 23.19 40.48 -38.58
CA GLY A 16 22.90 41.93 -38.60
C GLY A 16 21.43 42.29 -38.40
N VAL A 17 20.91 42.40 -37.17
CA VAL A 17 20.92 43.59 -36.26
C VAL A 17 19.92 44.71 -36.63
N SER A 18 19.08 45.05 -35.63
CA SER A 18 18.38 46.34 -35.37
C SER A 18 17.14 46.70 -36.22
N HIS A 19 16.08 47.37 -35.74
CA HIS A 19 15.74 48.03 -34.48
C HIS A 19 14.24 48.46 -34.51
N GLY A 20 13.64 48.71 -33.33
CA GLY A 20 12.54 49.68 -33.12
C GLY A 20 11.12 49.12 -33.13
N LYS A 21 10.50 48.90 -31.95
CA LYS A 21 9.54 49.80 -31.25
C LYS A 21 8.36 50.21 -32.16
N THR A 22 7.10 49.91 -31.84
CA THR A 22 6.33 50.53 -30.74
C THR A 22 4.97 49.82 -30.59
N LYS A 23 4.49 49.68 -29.35
CA LYS A 23 3.15 49.22 -28.94
C LYS A 23 2.02 50.10 -29.51
N ILE A 24 0.80 49.57 -29.65
CA ILE A 24 -0.40 49.98 -28.87
C ILE A 24 -1.68 49.23 -29.32
N SER A 25 -2.32 48.63 -28.30
CA SER A 25 -3.75 48.33 -28.01
C SER A 25 -4.71 47.69 -29.02
N GLY A 26 -5.34 46.60 -28.54
CA GLY A 26 -6.78 46.57 -28.27
C GLY A 26 -7.60 45.63 -29.14
N LEU A 27 -8.13 44.55 -28.57
CA LEU A 27 -9.37 43.95 -29.07
C LEU A 27 -10.20 43.35 -27.92
N GLU A 28 -11.44 43.80 -27.86
CA GLU A 28 -12.50 43.42 -26.93
C GLU A 28 -13.18 42.09 -27.32
N SER A 29 -13.88 41.55 -26.32
CA SER A 29 -14.73 40.36 -26.24
C SER A 29 -15.89 40.27 -27.24
N VAL A 30 -16.29 39.04 -27.61
CA VAL A 30 -17.65 38.73 -28.08
C VAL A 30 -18.17 37.40 -27.49
N SER A 31 -19.44 37.44 -27.09
CA SER A 31 -20.27 36.48 -26.36
C SER A 31 -21.03 35.48 -27.25
N CYS A 32 -21.46 34.37 -26.63
CA CYS A 32 -22.29 33.26 -27.12
C CYS A 32 -23.71 33.61 -27.60
N LYS A 33 -24.27 32.76 -28.48
CA LYS A 33 -25.71 32.39 -28.59
C LYS A 33 -25.87 30.95 -29.10
N GLY A 34 -26.80 30.20 -28.50
CA GLY A 34 -27.16 28.82 -28.85
C GLY A 34 -28.38 28.69 -29.78
N HIS A 35 -28.69 27.45 -30.16
CA HIS A 35 -29.90 27.05 -30.90
C HIS A 35 -30.54 25.78 -30.30
N GLN A 36 -31.85 25.66 -30.50
CA GLN A 36 -32.82 24.73 -29.91
C GLN A 36 -33.70 24.14 -31.04
N ALA A 37 -34.17 22.88 -30.93
CA ALA A 37 -35.36 22.24 -31.56
C ALA A 37 -35.25 20.71 -31.40
N GLU A 38 -36.27 19.83 -31.32
CA GLU A 38 -37.74 19.84 -31.15
C GLU A 38 -38.18 18.37 -30.87
N SER A 39 -39.40 18.19 -30.37
CA SER A 39 -40.03 16.92 -29.92
C SER A 39 -40.84 16.18 -31.00
N VAL A 40 -40.95 14.83 -30.92
CA VAL A 40 -42.10 14.04 -31.44
C VAL A 40 -42.39 12.81 -30.56
N SER A 41 -43.69 12.56 -30.31
CA SER A 41 -44.35 11.53 -29.51
C SER A 41 -44.74 10.23 -30.26
N GLY A 42 -44.89 9.08 -29.57
CA GLY A 42 -45.75 7.97 -30.06
C GLY A 42 -45.54 6.52 -29.55
N ILE A 43 -46.02 6.23 -28.33
CA ILE A 43 -46.72 5.03 -27.78
C ILE A 43 -46.63 3.64 -28.49
N THR A 44 -46.24 2.59 -27.75
CA THR A 44 -47.06 1.38 -27.44
C THR A 44 -46.45 0.57 -26.30
N ALA A 45 -47.32 0.05 -25.43
CA ALA A 45 -47.04 -0.61 -24.16
C ALA A 45 -46.91 -2.14 -24.31
N GLU A 46 -46.16 -2.78 -23.41
CA GLU A 46 -46.58 -4.04 -22.78
C GLU A 46 -45.86 -4.24 -21.44
N ASP A 47 -46.66 -4.61 -20.44
CA ASP A 47 -46.34 -4.73 -19.02
C ASP A 47 -45.46 -5.94 -18.70
N GLY A 48 -44.54 -5.76 -17.76
CA GLY A 48 -43.75 -6.82 -17.13
C GLY A 48 -43.38 -6.44 -15.70
N HIS A 49 -44.32 -6.64 -14.78
CA HIS A 49 -44.17 -6.35 -13.35
C HIS A 49 -43.09 -7.25 -12.73
N GLY A 50 -41.89 -6.72 -12.54
CA GLY A 50 -40.80 -7.35 -11.78
C GLY A 50 -40.55 -6.58 -10.49
N THR A 51 -41.18 -7.04 -9.40
CA THR A 51 -40.99 -6.50 -8.05
C THR A 51 -39.53 -6.69 -7.61
N ILE A 52 -38.75 -5.61 -7.59
CA ILE A 52 -37.42 -5.61 -6.95
C ILE A 52 -37.64 -5.63 -5.44
N ILE A 53 -37.46 -6.79 -4.82
CA ILE A 53 -37.39 -6.92 -3.36
C ILE A 53 -36.04 -6.36 -2.93
N ALA A 54 -36.03 -5.12 -2.46
CA ALA A 54 -34.90 -4.57 -1.72
C ALA A 54 -34.67 -5.42 -0.46
N PRO A 55 -33.42 -5.84 -0.16
CA PRO A 55 -33.15 -6.52 1.09
C PRO A 55 -33.35 -5.52 2.24
N LYS A 56 -34.20 -5.90 3.20
CA LYS A 56 -34.41 -5.16 4.45
C LYS A 56 -33.07 -4.99 5.17
N ILE A 57 -32.59 -3.76 5.22
CA ILE A 57 -31.54 -3.31 6.13
C ILE A 57 -32.08 -3.54 7.54
N LYS A 58 -31.48 -4.48 8.27
CA LYS A 58 -31.61 -4.50 9.73
C LYS A 58 -30.69 -3.41 10.27
N GLU A 59 -31.28 -2.48 10.98
CA GLU A 59 -30.58 -1.48 11.78
C GLU A 59 -29.54 -2.16 12.67
N PHE A 60 -28.31 -1.67 12.62
CA PHE A 60 -27.27 -2.01 13.57
C PHE A 60 -27.65 -1.40 14.93
N GLU A 61 -28.02 -2.23 15.89
CA GLU A 61 -28.15 -1.81 17.28
C GLU A 61 -26.77 -1.48 17.84
N MET A 62 -26.64 -0.28 18.40
CA MET A 62 -25.48 0.17 19.16
C MET A 62 -25.26 -0.73 20.37
N VAL A 63 -24.10 -1.36 20.45
CA VAL A 63 -23.68 -2.09 21.66
C VAL A 63 -23.16 -1.07 22.67
N GLU A 64 -23.90 -0.88 23.77
CA GLU A 64 -23.46 -0.11 24.95
C GLU A 64 -22.29 -0.82 25.68
N PRO A 65 -21.43 -0.10 26.41
CA PRO A 65 -20.28 -0.68 27.10
C PRO A 65 -20.72 -1.53 28.29
N MET A 66 -20.31 -2.80 28.31
CA MET A 66 -20.48 -3.67 29.47
C MET A 66 -19.73 -3.11 30.69
N LYS A 67 -20.47 -2.92 31.78
CA LYS A 67 -19.97 -2.54 33.10
C LYS A 67 -19.15 -3.70 33.69
N HIS A 68 -17.91 -3.42 34.08
CA HIS A 68 -17.11 -4.32 34.91
C HIS A 68 -17.71 -4.45 36.31
N GLU A 69 -18.29 -5.62 36.62
CA GLU A 69 -18.54 -6.03 38.00
C GLU A 69 -17.28 -6.65 38.61
N LYS A 70 -16.88 -6.09 39.75
CA LYS A 70 -15.83 -6.63 40.63
C LYS A 70 -16.35 -7.89 41.33
N GLY A 71 -15.90 -9.05 40.89
CA GLY A 71 -16.06 -10.32 41.61
C GLY A 71 -14.71 -10.87 42.05
N GLY A 72 -14.35 -10.68 43.31
CA GLY A 72 -13.16 -11.30 43.92
C GLY A 72 -13.39 -12.79 44.19
N PHE A 73 -12.39 -13.61 43.89
CA PHE A 73 -12.31 -14.97 44.42
C PHE A 73 -10.97 -15.19 45.13
N ALA A 74 -11.08 -15.69 46.35
CA ALA A 74 -10.03 -15.87 47.32
C ALA A 74 -9.13 -17.08 47.02
N SER A 75 -7.90 -16.96 47.50
CA SER A 75 -6.83 -17.95 47.54
C SER A 75 -7.19 -19.24 48.26
N ASN A 76 -6.68 -20.38 47.77
CA ASN A 76 -5.87 -21.30 48.58
C ASN A 76 -5.23 -22.41 47.73
N GLY A 77 -3.91 -22.53 47.83
CA GLY A 77 -3.15 -23.64 47.25
C GLY A 77 -1.66 -23.48 47.55
N LYS A 78 -1.24 -23.87 48.75
CA LYS A 78 0.18 -24.04 49.11
C LYS A 78 0.79 -25.14 48.24
N PHE A 79 1.85 -24.82 47.49
CA PHE A 79 2.90 -25.77 47.14
C PHE A 79 4.28 -25.11 47.19
N ALA A 80 5.27 -25.95 47.45
CA ALA A 80 6.47 -25.68 48.22
C ALA A 80 7.58 -24.92 47.48
N ALA A 81 8.43 -24.30 48.28
CA ALA A 81 9.66 -23.63 47.87
C ALA A 81 10.64 -24.59 47.18
N GLY A 82 11.15 -24.16 46.02
CA GLY A 82 12.27 -24.80 45.34
C GLY A 82 12.72 -24.00 44.11
N GLY A 83 13.87 -23.32 44.21
CA GLY A 83 14.73 -23.02 43.06
C GLY A 83 14.51 -21.71 42.29
N THR A 84 14.70 -20.55 42.94
CA THR A 84 14.79 -19.24 42.27
C THR A 84 16.23 -18.96 41.83
N ILE A 85 16.70 -19.53 40.72
CA ILE A 85 18.00 -19.14 40.12
C ILE A 85 17.95 -18.99 38.59
N ASN A 86 16.97 -19.55 37.86
CA ASN A 86 16.97 -19.50 36.39
C ASN A 86 16.10 -18.40 35.76
N ASP A 87 15.20 -17.77 36.50
CA ASP A 87 14.26 -16.77 35.94
C ASP A 87 14.89 -15.37 35.80
N THR A 88 15.94 -15.09 36.58
CA THR A 88 16.61 -13.78 36.58
C THR A 88 17.65 -13.65 35.47
N LEU A 89 18.23 -14.76 35.02
CA LEU A 89 19.27 -14.77 33.98
C LEU A 89 18.68 -14.57 32.58
N GLY A 90 17.50 -15.14 32.31
CA GLY A 90 16.79 -14.97 31.03
C GLY A 90 16.16 -13.57 30.88
N LYS A 91 15.72 -12.96 31.99
CA LYS A 91 15.15 -11.61 31.98
C LYS A 91 16.23 -10.55 31.73
N ALA A 92 17.38 -10.67 32.39
CA ALA A 92 18.52 -9.77 32.17
C ALA A 92 19.11 -9.84 30.74
N SER A 93 19.05 -11.00 30.08
CA SER A 93 19.52 -11.13 28.69
C SER A 93 18.54 -10.59 27.64
N VAL A 94 17.23 -10.73 27.88
CA VAL A 94 16.21 -10.18 26.97
C VAL A 94 16.19 -8.66 27.04
N ASP A 95 16.26 -8.08 28.26
CA ASP A 95 16.37 -6.63 28.45
C ASP A 95 17.61 -6.06 27.73
N SER A 96 18.73 -6.82 27.68
CA SER A 96 19.96 -6.38 27.00
C SER A 96 19.86 -6.32 25.47
N ILE A 97 19.09 -7.22 24.84
CA ILE A 97 18.89 -7.24 23.38
C ILE A 97 17.89 -6.15 22.98
N GLU A 98 16.84 -5.96 23.77
CA GLU A 98 15.88 -4.87 23.53
C GLU A 98 16.56 -3.50 23.67
N ASP A 99 17.41 -3.32 24.70
CA ASP A 99 18.19 -2.10 24.89
C ASP A 99 19.17 -1.86 23.71
N GLU A 100 19.84 -2.91 23.22
CA GLU A 100 20.70 -2.84 22.04
C GLU A 100 19.89 -2.44 20.79
N ALA A 101 18.73 -3.06 20.55
CA ALA A 101 17.85 -2.73 19.44
C ALA A 101 17.35 -1.27 19.51
N TRP A 102 17.02 -0.77 20.70
CA TRP A 102 16.67 0.64 20.90
C TRP A 102 17.82 1.59 20.61
N ASN A 103 19.05 1.24 20.99
CA ASN A 103 20.22 2.04 20.68
C ASN A 103 20.46 2.11 19.16
N LEU A 104 20.41 0.96 18.47
CA LEU A 104 20.52 0.91 17.01
C LEU A 104 19.41 1.69 16.30
N LEU A 105 18.17 1.60 16.78
CA LEU A 105 17.05 2.38 16.25
C LEU A 105 17.27 3.88 16.42
N ARG A 106 17.77 4.33 17.58
CA ARG A 106 18.07 5.75 17.82
C ARG A 106 19.24 6.25 16.99
N GLU A 107 20.26 5.42 16.76
CA GLU A 107 21.38 5.74 15.87
C GLU A 107 20.94 5.91 14.41
N SER A 108 19.82 5.30 14.01
CA SER A 108 19.27 5.41 12.65
C SER A 108 18.46 6.69 12.40
N ILE A 109 18.22 7.52 13.43
CA ILE A 109 17.37 8.71 13.31
C ILE A 109 18.01 9.75 12.39
N VAL A 110 17.22 10.26 11.44
CA VAL A 110 17.58 11.39 10.58
C VAL A 110 17.02 12.68 11.16
N PHE A 111 17.86 13.72 11.18
CA PHE A 111 17.49 15.05 11.64
C PHE A 111 17.44 16.04 10.47
N TYR A 112 16.47 16.95 10.51
CA TYR A 112 16.34 18.08 9.58
C TYR A 112 16.02 19.35 10.37
N CYS A 113 16.87 20.36 10.23
CA CYS A 113 16.79 21.60 11.01
C CYS A 113 16.65 21.35 12.53
N GLY A 114 17.36 20.34 13.04
CA GLY A 114 17.33 19.94 14.46
C GLY A 114 16.14 19.09 14.90
N ASN A 115 15.17 18.81 14.02
CA ASN A 115 14.01 17.97 14.34
C ASN A 115 14.23 16.53 13.82
N PRO A 116 13.87 15.50 14.60
CA PRO A 116 13.91 14.12 14.10
C PRO A 116 12.76 13.92 13.09
N ILE A 117 13.09 13.43 11.90
CA ILE A 117 12.14 13.38 10.76
C ILE A 117 11.95 11.98 10.17
N GLY A 118 12.62 10.97 10.71
CA GLY A 118 12.53 9.60 10.22
C GLY A 118 13.72 8.74 10.65
N THR A 119 13.81 7.53 10.12
CA THR A 119 14.95 6.62 10.30
C THR A 119 15.47 6.16 8.94
N ILE A 120 16.80 6.05 8.78
CA ILE A 120 17.41 5.51 7.55
C ILE A 120 17.05 4.03 7.35
N ALA A 121 17.04 3.57 6.09
CA ALA A 121 16.71 2.18 5.77
C ALA A 121 17.78 1.19 6.23
N ALA A 122 19.07 1.53 6.12
CA ALA A 122 20.15 0.70 6.65
C ALA A 122 21.36 1.52 7.08
N ASN A 123 21.96 1.10 8.20
CA ASN A 123 23.27 1.56 8.66
C ASN A 123 24.29 0.44 8.46
N ASP A 124 24.73 0.22 7.21
CA ASP A 124 25.72 -0.82 6.88
C ASP A 124 27.12 -0.22 6.73
N PRO A 125 28.00 -0.35 7.74
CA PRO A 125 29.37 0.18 7.67
C PRO A 125 30.27 -0.63 6.71
N SER A 126 29.83 -1.79 6.24
CA SER A 126 30.60 -2.67 5.36
C SER A 126 30.34 -2.43 3.87
N SER A 127 29.28 -1.70 3.52
CA SER A 127 28.94 -1.40 2.13
C SER A 127 29.73 -0.18 1.62
N SER A 128 30.46 -0.37 0.52
CA SER A 128 31.14 0.73 -0.19
C SER A 128 30.19 1.57 -1.06
N SER A 129 28.92 1.16 -1.20
CA SER A 129 27.92 1.82 -2.03
C SER A 129 26.63 1.99 -1.22
N ILE A 130 26.35 3.23 -0.85
CA ILE A 130 25.21 3.59 -0.01
C ILE A 130 23.87 3.53 -0.78
N LEU A 131 23.89 3.47 -2.13
CA LEU A 131 22.71 3.47 -3.01
C LEU A 131 21.61 4.41 -2.50
N ASN A 132 20.45 3.87 -2.14
CA ASN A 132 19.32 4.56 -1.54
C ASN A 132 19.11 4.15 -0.07
N TYR A 133 19.97 3.32 0.52
CA TYR A 133 19.75 2.81 1.88
C TYR A 133 20.03 3.86 2.99
N ASP A 134 20.63 4.99 2.63
CA ASP A 134 20.74 6.19 3.48
C ASP A 134 19.47 7.06 3.49
N GLN A 135 18.46 6.71 2.70
CA GLN A 135 17.21 7.46 2.63
C GLN A 135 16.22 6.97 3.69
N VAL A 136 15.28 7.85 4.02
CA VAL A 136 14.10 7.52 4.82
C VAL A 136 13.00 7.04 3.90
N PHE A 137 12.69 5.74 3.92
CA PHE A 137 11.56 5.18 3.18
C PHE A 137 10.28 5.26 4.00
N ILE A 138 9.16 5.53 3.32
CA ILE A 138 7.87 5.61 4.02
C ILE A 138 7.50 4.29 4.66
N ARG A 139 7.62 3.18 3.92
CA ARG A 139 7.28 1.83 4.42
C ARG A 139 8.21 1.38 5.54
N ASP A 140 9.51 1.66 5.45
CA ASP A 140 10.53 1.26 6.44
C ASP A 140 10.38 2.04 7.74
N PHE A 141 9.92 3.29 7.66
CA PHE A 141 9.65 4.09 8.85
C PHE A 141 8.39 3.64 9.62
N ILE A 142 7.47 2.88 9.02
CA ILE A 142 6.24 2.45 9.71
C ILE A 142 6.54 1.67 11.01
N PRO A 143 7.30 0.57 11.02
CA PRO A 143 7.63 -0.12 12.27
C PRO A 143 8.39 0.78 13.26
N SER A 144 9.34 1.59 12.82
CA SER A 144 10.05 2.57 13.66
C SER A 144 9.08 3.55 14.31
N GLY A 145 8.18 4.12 13.51
CA GLY A 145 7.16 5.06 13.95
C GLY A 145 6.22 4.44 14.99
N ILE A 146 5.72 3.22 14.73
CA ILE A 146 4.91 2.48 15.72
C ILE A 146 5.68 2.26 17.03
N ALA A 147 6.97 1.87 16.96
CA ALA A 147 7.80 1.70 18.15
C ALA A 147 7.93 3.00 18.96
N PHE A 148 8.22 4.13 18.31
CA PHE A 148 8.28 5.44 18.97
C PHE A 148 6.93 5.87 19.56
N LEU A 149 5.82 5.64 18.85
CA LEU A 149 4.47 5.90 19.37
C LEU A 149 4.20 5.11 20.65
N LEU A 150 4.54 3.82 20.67
CA LEU A 150 4.35 2.96 21.84
C LEU A 150 5.29 3.35 23.01
N LYS A 151 6.46 3.93 22.71
CA LYS A 151 7.38 4.47 23.71
C LYS A 151 6.94 5.82 24.29
N GLY A 152 5.99 6.49 23.65
CA GLY A 152 5.56 7.85 24.02
C GLY A 152 6.43 8.96 23.43
N GLU A 153 7.29 8.65 22.46
CA GLU A 153 8.17 9.59 21.76
C GLU A 153 7.49 10.06 20.45
N TYR A 154 6.48 10.93 20.57
CA TYR A 154 5.59 11.27 19.45
C TYR A 154 6.18 12.24 18.41
N ASP A 155 7.19 13.03 18.78
CA ASP A 155 7.69 14.16 17.97
C ASP A 155 8.29 13.73 16.63
N ILE A 156 8.99 12.59 16.58
CA ILE A 156 9.57 12.05 15.34
C ILE A 156 8.46 11.65 14.35
N VAL A 157 7.37 11.04 14.84
CA VAL A 157 6.26 10.60 13.99
C VAL A 157 5.47 11.79 13.49
N ARG A 158 5.20 12.77 14.36
CA ARG A 158 4.58 14.04 13.98
C ARG A 158 5.38 14.74 12.89
N SER A 159 6.69 14.83 13.08
CA SER A 159 7.60 15.50 12.14
C SER A 159 7.66 14.75 10.81
N PHE A 160 7.78 13.42 10.82
CA PHE A 160 7.74 12.60 9.63
C PHE A 160 6.45 12.83 8.82
N ILE A 161 5.28 12.79 9.46
CA ILE A 161 3.97 13.01 8.81
C ILE A 161 3.92 14.36 8.11
N LEU A 162 4.34 15.43 8.81
CA LEU A 162 4.23 16.80 8.30
C LEU A 162 5.25 17.10 7.18
N HIS A 163 6.49 16.60 7.29
CA HIS A 163 7.49 16.82 6.25
C HIS A 163 7.17 15.99 5.00
N THR A 164 6.72 14.74 5.15
CA THR A 164 6.29 13.94 3.98
C THR A 164 5.04 14.51 3.30
N LEU A 165 4.13 15.13 4.05
CA LEU A 165 3.01 15.90 3.49
C LEU A 165 3.49 17.12 2.70
N GLN A 166 4.51 17.84 3.18
CA GLN A 166 5.10 18.95 2.42
C GLN A 166 5.64 18.43 1.08
N LEU A 167 6.34 17.29 1.07
CA LEU A 167 6.83 16.66 -0.17
C LEU A 167 5.68 16.30 -1.13
N GLN A 168 4.53 15.86 -0.61
CA GLN A 168 3.35 15.61 -1.45
C GLN A 168 2.92 16.84 -2.27
N SER A 169 3.14 18.05 -1.78
CA SER A 169 2.76 19.28 -2.51
C SER A 169 3.73 19.67 -3.62
N TRP A 170 4.90 19.02 -3.71
CA TRP A 170 5.92 19.36 -4.70
C TRP A 170 5.47 19.03 -6.13
N GLU A 171 5.97 19.80 -7.08
CA GLU A 171 5.78 19.53 -8.50
C GLU A 171 6.53 18.25 -8.87
N LYS A 172 5.77 17.24 -9.31
CA LYS A 172 6.29 15.94 -9.72
C LYS A 172 6.28 15.91 -11.23
N THR A 173 7.43 15.65 -11.83
CA THR A 173 7.54 15.49 -13.28
C THR A 173 8.43 14.29 -13.59
N MET A 174 7.91 13.40 -14.43
CA MET A 174 8.69 12.36 -15.08
C MET A 174 8.66 12.67 -16.58
N ASP A 175 9.79 13.17 -17.09
CA ASP A 175 9.92 13.71 -18.44
C ASP A 175 8.85 14.76 -18.76
N CYS A 176 7.84 14.41 -19.56
CA CYS A 176 6.74 15.30 -19.97
C CYS A 176 5.40 14.97 -19.29
N HIS A 177 5.41 14.16 -18.23
CA HIS A 177 4.22 13.71 -17.52
C HIS A 177 4.29 14.07 -16.02
N SER A 178 3.17 14.54 -15.47
CA SER A 178 3.05 14.80 -14.04
C SER A 178 2.18 13.73 -13.38
N PRO A 179 2.69 12.99 -12.39
CA PRO A 179 1.91 12.05 -11.60
C PRO A 179 0.73 12.71 -10.89
N GLY A 180 -0.22 11.90 -10.43
CA GLY A 180 -1.35 12.35 -9.63
C GLY A 180 -0.89 13.13 -8.39
N GLN A 181 -1.54 14.26 -8.12
CA GLN A 181 -1.07 15.18 -7.07
C GLN A 181 -1.03 14.56 -5.67
N GLY A 182 -1.85 13.53 -5.41
CA GLY A 182 -1.88 12.81 -4.14
C GLY A 182 -0.75 11.80 -3.94
N LEU A 183 0.15 11.61 -4.92
CA LEU A 183 1.26 10.66 -4.82
C LEU A 183 2.22 11.06 -3.69
N MET A 184 2.46 10.13 -2.77
CA MET A 184 3.51 10.26 -1.74
C MET A 184 4.84 9.74 -2.29
N PRO A 185 6.00 10.28 -1.85
CA PRO A 185 7.30 9.76 -2.26
C PRO A 185 7.52 8.35 -1.71
N ALA A 186 8.36 7.55 -2.37
CA ALA A 186 8.82 6.27 -1.86
C ALA A 186 9.77 6.50 -0.67
N SER A 187 10.68 7.45 -0.85
CA SER A 187 11.72 7.81 0.10
C SER A 187 12.12 9.29 -0.04
N PHE A 188 12.90 9.77 0.90
CA PHE A 188 13.53 11.08 0.83
C PHE A 188 14.85 11.09 1.61
N LYS A 189 15.71 12.07 1.32
CA LYS A 189 16.94 12.32 2.08
C LYS A 189 17.15 13.79 2.37
N VAL A 190 17.94 14.06 3.40
CA VAL A 190 18.44 15.40 3.69
C VAL A 190 19.72 15.62 2.90
N ARG A 191 19.79 16.70 2.12
CA ARG A 191 21.01 17.15 1.45
C ARG A 191 21.41 18.51 1.99
N THR A 192 22.65 18.64 2.42
CA THR A 192 23.24 19.92 2.77
C THR A 192 23.81 20.56 1.50
N VAL A 193 23.26 21.70 1.09
CA VAL A 193 23.67 22.45 -0.11
C VAL A 193 24.25 23.81 0.29
N PRO A 194 25.22 24.37 -0.46
CA PRO A 194 25.69 25.73 -0.23
C PRO A 194 24.57 26.75 -0.47
N LEU A 195 24.53 27.81 0.34
CA LEU A 195 23.60 28.92 0.15
C LEU A 195 24.00 29.75 -1.08
N ASP A 196 23.00 30.18 -1.86
CA ASP A 196 23.22 31.00 -3.04
C ASP A 196 23.92 32.31 -2.68
N GLY A 197 25.17 32.45 -3.12
CA GLY A 197 25.99 33.65 -2.91
C GLY A 197 26.95 33.60 -1.72
N ASP A 198 26.97 32.52 -0.94
CA ASP A 198 27.97 32.29 0.12
C ASP A 198 28.35 30.81 0.23
N GLU A 199 29.52 30.45 -0.32
CA GLU A 199 30.05 29.07 -0.25
C GLU A 199 30.40 28.61 1.18
N SER A 200 30.43 29.52 2.16
CA SER A 200 30.71 29.19 3.57
C SER A 200 29.46 28.89 4.39
N ALA A 201 28.28 29.22 3.87
CA ALA A 201 27.00 28.98 4.52
C ALA A 201 26.27 27.84 3.81
N THR A 202 25.68 26.92 4.58
CA THR A 202 24.96 25.75 4.04
C THR A 202 23.51 25.73 4.52
N GLU A 203 22.63 25.18 3.70
CA GLU A 203 21.23 24.93 4.03
C GLU A 203 20.91 23.44 3.81
N ASP A 204 20.13 22.87 4.72
CA ASP A 204 19.60 21.52 4.55
C ASP A 204 18.32 21.57 3.72
N VAL A 205 18.22 20.71 2.71
CA VAL A 205 17.06 20.58 1.81
C VAL A 205 16.61 19.13 1.75
N LEU A 206 15.29 18.91 1.74
CA LEU A 206 14.71 17.59 1.52
C LEU A 206 14.68 17.24 0.03
N ASP A 207 15.17 16.06 -0.29
CA ASP A 207 15.24 15.51 -1.65
C ASP A 207 14.36 14.25 -1.74
N PRO A 208 13.11 14.38 -2.24
CA PRO A 208 12.21 13.25 -2.39
C PRO A 208 12.53 12.39 -3.63
N ASP A 209 12.17 11.12 -3.56
CA ASP A 209 12.13 10.17 -4.69
C ASP A 209 10.68 9.68 -4.84
N PHE A 210 10.00 10.04 -5.93
CA PHE A 210 8.63 9.59 -6.23
C PHE A 210 8.56 8.38 -7.18
N GLY A 211 9.68 7.78 -7.56
CA GLY A 211 9.75 6.67 -8.53
C GLY A 211 10.36 7.03 -9.88
N GLU A 212 10.55 8.32 -10.22
CA GLU A 212 11.77 8.75 -10.95
C GLU A 212 12.99 8.30 -10.13
N ALA A 213 14.26 8.35 -10.48
CA ALA A 213 15.36 7.73 -9.68
C ALA A 213 15.27 6.19 -9.33
N ALA A 214 14.14 5.63 -8.87
CA ALA A 214 13.94 4.22 -8.54
C ALA A 214 14.25 3.28 -9.71
N ILE A 215 14.84 2.13 -9.38
CA ILE A 215 15.17 1.08 -10.35
C ILE A 215 13.87 0.55 -10.96
N GLY A 216 13.74 0.65 -12.28
CA GLY A 216 12.54 0.21 -12.99
C GLY A 216 11.37 1.22 -13.00
N ARG A 217 11.58 2.44 -12.46
CA ARG A 217 10.58 3.52 -12.44
C ARG A 217 9.26 3.12 -11.78
N VAL A 218 9.36 2.46 -10.64
CA VAL A 218 8.24 1.85 -9.93
C VAL A 218 7.49 2.90 -9.10
N ALA A 219 6.16 2.92 -9.20
CA ALA A 219 5.33 3.84 -8.45
C ALA A 219 5.05 3.31 -7.02
N PRO A 220 5.31 4.10 -5.96
CA PRO A 220 5.15 3.68 -4.57
C PRO A 220 3.69 3.83 -4.07
N VAL A 221 2.80 2.99 -4.59
CA VAL A 221 1.35 3.08 -4.29
C VAL A 221 1.07 2.87 -2.79
N ASP A 222 1.81 1.96 -2.15
CA ASP A 222 1.72 1.66 -0.72
C ASP A 222 2.01 2.85 0.20
N SER A 223 2.86 3.78 -0.24
CA SER A 223 3.38 4.87 0.60
C SER A 223 2.28 5.85 1.03
N GLY A 224 1.33 6.17 0.14
CA GLY A 224 0.16 6.98 0.49
C GLY A 224 -0.79 6.27 1.46
N LEU A 225 -0.95 4.95 1.31
CA LEU A 225 -1.81 4.15 2.17
C LEU A 225 -1.22 4.05 3.58
N TRP A 226 0.08 3.78 3.67
CA TRP A 226 0.82 3.75 4.93
C TRP A 226 0.83 5.10 5.64
N TRP A 227 0.96 6.21 4.91
CA TRP A 227 0.91 7.54 5.50
C TRP A 227 -0.43 7.82 6.21
N ILE A 228 -1.56 7.46 5.59
CA ILE A 228 -2.89 7.59 6.21
C ILE A 228 -3.01 6.71 7.47
N ILE A 229 -2.50 5.47 7.40
CA ILE A 229 -2.53 4.52 8.53
C ILE A 229 -1.68 5.07 9.70
N LEU A 230 -0.49 5.58 9.42
CA LEU A 230 0.40 6.16 10.44
C LEU A 230 -0.19 7.43 11.06
N LEU A 231 -0.82 8.29 10.28
CA LEU A 231 -1.51 9.48 10.79
C LEU A 231 -2.63 9.12 11.77
N ARG A 232 -3.39 8.06 11.49
CA ARG A 232 -4.38 7.54 12.44
C ARG A 232 -3.70 7.00 13.70
N ALA A 233 -2.66 6.18 13.53
CA ALA A 233 -1.92 5.60 14.65
C ALA A 233 -1.37 6.69 15.59
N TYR A 234 -0.78 7.76 15.01
CA TYR A 234 -0.32 8.92 15.76
C TYR A 234 -1.43 9.50 16.64
N GLY A 235 -2.58 9.89 16.07
CA GLY A 235 -3.64 10.52 16.86
C GLY A 235 -4.27 9.60 17.91
N LYS A 236 -4.32 8.28 17.65
CA LYS A 236 -4.77 7.30 18.65
C LYS A 236 -3.78 7.14 19.80
N CYS A 237 -2.48 7.18 19.54
CA CYS A 237 -1.45 6.97 20.56
C CYS A 237 -1.11 8.23 21.34
N SER A 238 -1.05 9.38 20.68
CA SER A 238 -0.71 10.67 21.31
C SER A 238 -1.92 11.36 21.95
N GLY A 239 -3.14 11.06 21.47
CA GLY A 239 -4.36 11.81 21.82
C GLY A 239 -4.43 13.21 21.17
N ASP A 240 -3.42 13.61 20.40
CA ASP A 240 -3.38 14.88 19.69
C ASP A 240 -4.07 14.78 18.33
N LEU A 241 -5.36 15.13 18.32
CA LEU A 241 -6.16 15.20 17.10
C LEU A 241 -5.92 16.48 16.29
N SER A 242 -5.24 17.48 16.85
CA SER A 242 -5.05 18.78 16.18
C SER A 242 -4.24 18.64 14.90
N VAL A 243 -3.34 17.66 14.81
CA VAL A 243 -2.60 17.33 13.58
C VAL A 243 -3.54 16.83 12.49
N GLN A 244 -4.49 15.95 12.82
CA GLN A 244 -5.46 15.41 11.87
C GLN A 244 -6.40 16.50 11.35
N GLU A 245 -6.75 17.46 12.21
CA GLU A 245 -7.66 18.56 11.90
C GLU A 245 -7.02 19.69 11.07
N ARG A 246 -5.69 19.68 10.85
CA ARG A 246 -5.05 20.71 10.04
C ARG A 246 -5.56 20.67 8.60
N PHE A 247 -5.76 21.84 8.03
CA PHE A 247 -6.26 21.99 6.66
C PHE A 247 -5.36 21.32 5.60
N ASP A 248 -4.03 21.45 5.74
CA ASP A 248 -3.06 20.81 4.85
C ASP A 248 -3.12 19.29 4.95
N VAL A 249 -3.24 18.74 6.17
CA VAL A 249 -3.40 17.30 6.42
C VAL A 249 -4.71 16.77 5.84
N GLN A 250 -5.83 17.44 6.09
CA GLN A 250 -7.13 17.10 5.49
C GLN A 250 -7.06 17.11 3.96
N THR A 251 -6.38 18.10 3.39
CA THR A 251 -6.16 18.18 1.94
C THR A 251 -5.32 17.01 1.43
N GLY A 252 -4.24 16.66 2.12
CA GLY A 252 -3.39 15.53 1.77
C GLY A 252 -4.13 14.19 1.78
N ILE A 253 -4.94 13.93 2.81
CA ILE A 253 -5.83 12.73 2.87
C ILE A 253 -6.76 12.73 1.65
N LYS A 254 -7.45 13.85 1.38
CA LYS A 254 -8.38 13.96 0.24
C LYS A 254 -7.69 13.72 -1.09
N MET A 255 -6.45 14.17 -1.28
CA MET A 255 -5.68 13.97 -2.51
C MET A 255 -5.25 12.52 -2.72
N ILE A 256 -4.81 11.82 -1.67
CA ILE A 256 -4.50 10.39 -1.73
C ILE A 256 -5.77 9.61 -2.08
N LEU A 257 -6.88 9.87 -1.39
CA LEU A 257 -8.15 9.18 -1.63
C LEU A 257 -8.67 9.42 -3.05
N LYS A 258 -8.59 10.66 -3.57
CA LYS A 258 -9.00 10.95 -4.95
C LYS A 258 -8.17 10.18 -5.98
N LEU A 259 -6.89 9.95 -5.72
CA LEU A 259 -6.05 9.12 -6.59
C LEU A 259 -6.48 7.66 -6.55
N CYS A 260 -6.78 7.11 -5.37
CA CYS A 260 -7.19 5.71 -5.22
C CYS A 260 -8.66 5.43 -5.63
N LEU A 261 -9.53 6.42 -5.53
CA LEU A 261 -10.97 6.32 -5.84
C LEU A 261 -11.32 6.88 -7.22
N ALA A 262 -10.32 7.30 -8.01
CA ALA A 262 -10.53 7.83 -9.35
C ALA A 262 -11.28 6.83 -10.21
N ASP A 263 -12.22 7.33 -11.01
CA ASP A 263 -12.90 6.53 -12.02
C ASP A 263 -11.89 6.05 -13.07
N GLY A 264 -12.05 4.80 -13.50
CA GLY A 264 -11.22 4.17 -14.51
C GLY A 264 -12.02 3.19 -15.35
N PHE A 265 -11.32 2.45 -16.21
CA PHE A 265 -11.93 1.37 -17.01
C PHE A 265 -12.06 0.06 -16.24
N ASP A 266 -11.45 -0.02 -15.05
CA ASP A 266 -11.52 -1.20 -14.22
C ASP A 266 -12.92 -1.38 -13.64
N MET A 267 -13.44 -2.60 -13.71
CA MET A 267 -14.76 -2.95 -13.19
C MET A 267 -14.68 -3.51 -11.75
N PHE A 268 -13.48 -3.77 -11.25
CA PHE A 268 -13.29 -4.30 -9.90
C PHE A 268 -13.24 -3.17 -8.87
N PRO A 269 -13.70 -3.41 -7.63
CA PRO A 269 -13.57 -2.44 -6.55
C PRO A 269 -12.12 -2.36 -6.02
N THR A 270 -11.24 -3.27 -6.42
CA THR A 270 -9.82 -3.29 -6.09
C THR A 270 -9.06 -2.16 -6.76
N LEU A 271 -7.87 -1.84 -6.23
CA LEU A 271 -6.96 -0.88 -6.84
C LEU A 271 -6.10 -1.59 -7.87
N LEU A 272 -6.18 -1.13 -9.13
CA LEU A 272 -5.32 -1.59 -10.22
C LEU A 272 -3.93 -0.97 -10.10
N VAL A 273 -2.89 -1.80 -10.10
CA VAL A 273 -1.49 -1.35 -9.96
C VAL A 273 -0.55 -2.06 -10.92
N THR A 274 0.60 -1.44 -11.18
CA THR A 274 1.71 -2.06 -11.91
C THR A 274 2.47 -3.04 -11.00
N ASP A 275 3.32 -3.87 -11.62
CA ASP A 275 4.25 -4.72 -10.88
C ASP A 275 5.22 -3.84 -10.06
N GLY A 276 5.71 -4.35 -8.94
CA GLY A 276 6.62 -3.59 -8.06
C GLY A 276 5.95 -2.55 -7.14
N SER A 277 4.64 -2.37 -7.16
CA SER A 277 3.98 -1.18 -6.57
C SER A 277 3.86 -1.14 -5.03
N CYS A 278 4.47 -2.08 -4.32
CA CYS A 278 4.35 -2.23 -2.86
C CYS A 278 5.71 -2.60 -2.23
N MET A 279 5.73 -3.23 -1.04
CA MET A 279 6.98 -3.69 -0.39
C MET A 279 7.88 -4.46 -1.37
N ILE A 280 7.26 -5.31 -2.19
CA ILE A 280 7.90 -5.95 -3.34
C ILE A 280 8.07 -4.90 -4.44
N ASP A 281 9.22 -4.24 -4.46
CA ASP A 281 9.54 -3.12 -5.37
C ASP A 281 10.15 -3.54 -6.72
N ARG A 282 10.01 -4.81 -7.09
CA ARG A 282 10.57 -5.40 -8.32
C ARG A 282 9.54 -6.29 -8.99
N ARG A 283 9.78 -6.61 -10.26
CA ARG A 283 8.88 -7.46 -11.06
C ARG A 283 8.76 -8.86 -10.45
N MET A 284 7.60 -9.18 -9.91
CA MET A 284 7.30 -10.43 -9.21
C MET A 284 5.94 -11.03 -9.60
N GLY A 285 5.35 -10.55 -10.69
CA GLY A 285 4.03 -11.01 -11.16
C GLY A 285 2.89 -10.48 -10.29
N ILE A 286 3.09 -9.36 -9.60
CA ILE A 286 2.11 -8.79 -8.68
C ILE A 286 1.35 -7.58 -9.28
N HIS A 287 1.45 -7.37 -10.59
CA HIS A 287 0.61 -6.40 -11.31
C HIS A 287 -0.87 -6.82 -11.26
N GLY A 288 -1.79 -5.89 -11.48
CA GLY A 288 -3.23 -6.16 -11.39
C GLY A 288 -3.75 -5.76 -10.00
N HIS A 289 -4.14 -6.73 -9.19
CA HIS A 289 -4.83 -6.50 -7.91
C HIS A 289 -4.18 -7.28 -6.76
N PRO A 290 -2.90 -6.99 -6.41
CA PRO A 290 -2.20 -7.73 -5.38
C PRO A 290 -2.81 -7.50 -3.99
N LEU A 291 -2.98 -8.58 -3.22
CA LEU A 291 -3.65 -8.58 -1.92
C LEU A 291 -3.06 -7.56 -0.95
N GLU A 292 -1.73 -7.38 -0.93
CA GLU A 292 -1.05 -6.41 -0.08
C GLU A 292 -1.60 -5.00 -0.29
N ILE A 293 -1.69 -4.53 -1.53
CA ILE A 293 -2.28 -3.23 -1.85
C ILE A 293 -3.76 -3.19 -1.44
N GLN A 294 -4.52 -4.28 -1.66
CA GLN A 294 -5.95 -4.28 -1.34
C GLN A 294 -6.19 -4.21 0.17
N ALA A 295 -5.39 -4.91 0.97
CA ALA A 295 -5.44 -4.89 2.43
C ALA A 295 -5.07 -3.51 2.99
N LEU A 296 -3.99 -2.90 2.46
CA LEU A 296 -3.58 -1.55 2.83
C LEU A 296 -4.62 -0.51 2.42
N PHE A 297 -5.20 -0.66 1.22
CA PHE A 297 -6.21 0.26 0.71
C PHE A 297 -7.47 0.22 1.57
N TYR A 298 -7.96 -0.97 1.92
CA TYR A 298 -9.08 -1.12 2.84
C TYR A 298 -8.81 -0.45 4.20
N SER A 299 -7.63 -0.71 4.79
CA SER A 299 -7.20 -0.12 6.05
C SER A 299 -7.13 1.42 5.97
N ALA A 300 -6.55 1.97 4.90
CA ALA A 300 -6.46 3.40 4.68
C ALA A 300 -7.84 4.05 4.51
N LEU A 301 -8.78 3.40 3.81
CA LEU A 301 -10.17 3.88 3.69
C LEU A 301 -10.86 3.94 5.06
N LEU A 302 -10.70 2.91 5.91
CA LEU A 302 -11.23 2.91 7.26
C LEU A 302 -10.63 4.03 8.11
N CYS A 303 -9.30 4.22 8.02
CA CYS A 303 -8.60 5.27 8.74
C CYS A 303 -9.08 6.66 8.30
N ALA A 304 -9.17 6.90 7.00
CA ALA A 304 -9.62 8.18 6.48
C ALA A 304 -11.08 8.47 6.82
N ARG A 305 -11.95 7.45 6.87
CA ARG A 305 -13.34 7.60 7.33
C ARG A 305 -13.44 8.15 8.75
N GLU A 306 -12.53 7.76 9.64
CA GLU A 306 -12.49 8.26 11.02
C GLU A 306 -11.94 9.69 11.11
N MET A 307 -11.01 10.07 10.23
CA MET A 307 -10.25 11.32 10.34
C MET A 307 -10.77 12.47 9.47
N LEU A 308 -11.53 12.19 8.42
CA LEU A 308 -12.04 13.23 7.52
C LEU A 308 -13.09 14.10 8.22
N ALA A 309 -12.84 15.40 8.25
CA ALA A 309 -13.79 16.38 8.76
C ALA A 309 -15.00 16.50 7.80
N PRO A 310 -16.24 16.54 8.32
CA PRO A 310 -17.42 16.82 7.51
C PRO A 310 -17.43 18.29 7.10
N GLU A 311 -16.85 18.59 5.93
CA GLU A 311 -16.80 19.92 5.34
C GLU A 311 -17.66 20.02 4.07
N ASP A 312 -18.07 21.24 3.71
CA ASP A 312 -18.77 21.52 2.45
C ASP A 312 -17.95 21.03 1.25
N GLY A 313 -18.53 20.14 0.44
CA GLY A 313 -17.89 19.53 -0.75
C GLY A 313 -17.11 18.22 -0.50
N SER A 314 -17.04 17.72 0.74
CA SER A 314 -16.43 16.41 1.06
C SER A 314 -17.42 15.24 1.01
N SER A 315 -18.74 15.52 0.91
CA SER A 315 -19.81 14.52 0.97
C SER A 315 -19.72 13.47 -0.13
N ASP A 316 -19.36 13.86 -1.35
CA ASP A 316 -19.18 12.94 -2.47
C ASP A 316 -18.01 11.97 -2.26
N LEU A 317 -16.88 12.49 -1.74
CA LEU A 317 -15.71 11.67 -1.43
C LEU A 317 -16.01 10.69 -0.29
N ILE A 318 -16.68 11.14 0.78
CA ILE A 318 -17.08 10.30 1.91
C ILE A 318 -18.06 9.20 1.43
N ARG A 319 -19.00 9.54 0.56
CA ARG A 319 -19.92 8.57 -0.06
C ARG A 319 -19.17 7.55 -0.91
N ALA A 320 -18.27 8.01 -1.78
CA ALA A 320 -17.44 7.13 -2.61
C ALA A 320 -16.58 6.19 -1.75
N LEU A 321 -15.95 6.71 -0.70
CA LEU A 321 -15.20 5.96 0.29
C LEU A 321 -16.07 4.87 0.92
N ASN A 322 -17.23 5.22 1.46
CA ASN A 322 -18.12 4.27 2.15
C ASN A 322 -18.60 3.16 1.21
N ASN A 323 -19.00 3.51 -0.01
CA ASN A 323 -19.38 2.53 -1.03
C ASN A 323 -18.21 1.60 -1.37
N ARG A 324 -16.99 2.15 -1.49
CA ARG A 324 -15.79 1.39 -1.79
C ARG A 324 -15.42 0.41 -0.68
N VAL A 325 -15.51 0.82 0.59
CA VAL A 325 -15.26 -0.05 1.75
C VAL A 325 -16.16 -1.30 1.72
N VAL A 326 -17.45 -1.12 1.42
CA VAL A 326 -18.40 -2.23 1.32
C VAL A 326 -18.07 -3.13 0.13
N ALA A 327 -17.88 -2.55 -1.07
CA ALA A 327 -17.60 -3.32 -2.28
C ALA A 327 -16.28 -4.09 -2.18
N LEU A 328 -15.22 -3.46 -1.68
CA LEU A 328 -13.90 -4.07 -1.52
C LEU A 328 -13.91 -5.20 -0.50
N SER A 329 -14.53 -4.99 0.67
CA SER A 329 -14.62 -6.05 1.68
C SER A 329 -15.38 -7.27 1.20
N PHE A 330 -16.51 -7.08 0.50
CA PHE A 330 -17.22 -8.19 -0.13
C PHE A 330 -16.34 -8.92 -1.15
N HIS A 331 -15.70 -8.16 -2.04
CA HIS A 331 -14.90 -8.73 -3.12
C HIS A 331 -13.72 -9.55 -2.61
N ILE A 332 -12.94 -9.04 -1.65
CA ILE A 332 -11.81 -9.77 -1.06
C ILE A 332 -12.28 -11.00 -0.29
N ARG A 333 -13.29 -10.86 0.57
CA ARG A 333 -13.78 -11.99 1.39
C ARG A 333 -14.35 -13.14 0.56
N GLU A 334 -15.00 -12.84 -0.56
CA GLU A 334 -15.64 -13.85 -1.40
C GLU A 334 -14.68 -14.45 -2.43
N TYR A 335 -13.92 -13.60 -3.13
CA TYR A 335 -13.19 -14.04 -4.33
C TYR A 335 -11.70 -14.26 -4.10
N TYR A 336 -11.12 -13.69 -3.04
CA TYR A 336 -9.71 -13.95 -2.70
C TYR A 336 -9.58 -15.10 -1.71
N TRP A 337 -10.63 -15.44 -0.97
CA TRP A 337 -10.58 -16.51 0.01
C TRP A 337 -10.34 -17.87 -0.63
N ILE A 338 -9.41 -18.64 -0.07
CA ILE A 338 -9.19 -20.02 -0.44
C ILE A 338 -8.98 -20.90 0.79
N ASP A 339 -9.67 -22.03 0.79
CA ASP A 339 -9.51 -23.14 1.71
C ASP A 339 -9.73 -24.44 0.93
N MET A 340 -9.65 -25.60 1.58
CA MET A 340 -9.87 -26.88 0.90
C MET A 340 -11.26 -27.01 0.26
N ARG A 341 -12.30 -26.33 0.79
CA ARG A 341 -13.65 -26.37 0.21
C ARG A 341 -13.72 -25.52 -1.05
N LYS A 342 -13.22 -24.28 -0.99
CA LYS A 342 -13.18 -23.38 -2.13
C LYS A 342 -12.25 -23.90 -3.23
N LEU A 343 -11.13 -24.53 -2.88
CA LEU A 343 -10.25 -25.20 -3.84
C LEU A 343 -11.00 -26.30 -4.62
N ASN A 344 -11.79 -27.13 -3.93
CA ASN A 344 -12.64 -28.14 -4.58
C ASN A 344 -13.74 -27.54 -5.47
N GLU A 345 -14.25 -26.35 -5.11
CA GLU A 345 -15.20 -25.60 -5.93
C GLU A 345 -14.54 -25.13 -7.24
N ILE A 346 -13.37 -24.48 -7.15
CA ILE A 346 -12.61 -23.99 -8.30
C ILE A 346 -12.21 -25.15 -9.23
N TYR A 347 -11.82 -26.29 -8.66
CA TYR A 347 -11.49 -27.50 -9.45
C TYR A 347 -12.66 -28.01 -10.32
N ARG A 348 -13.89 -27.62 -9.99
CA ARG A 348 -15.13 -28.02 -10.66
C ARG A 348 -15.74 -26.90 -11.50
N TYR A 349 -15.05 -25.77 -11.64
CA TYR A 349 -15.52 -24.67 -12.46
C TYR A 349 -15.74 -25.11 -13.91
N LYS A 350 -16.83 -24.61 -14.48
CA LYS A 350 -17.00 -24.61 -15.92
C LYS A 350 -16.41 -23.30 -16.44
N THR A 351 -15.83 -23.36 -17.62
CA THR A 351 -15.23 -22.21 -18.30
C THR A 351 -16.22 -21.64 -19.31
N GLU A 352 -15.95 -20.43 -19.79
CA GLU A 352 -16.77 -19.73 -20.80
C GLU A 352 -18.22 -19.50 -20.33
N GLU A 353 -18.40 -19.27 -19.02
CA GLU A 353 -19.71 -18.92 -18.46
C GLU A 353 -20.07 -17.46 -18.81
N TYR A 354 -21.19 -17.27 -19.50
CA TYR A 354 -21.71 -15.95 -19.85
C TYR A 354 -23.10 -15.75 -19.24
N SER A 355 -23.16 -15.20 -18.03
CA SER A 355 -24.41 -14.81 -17.37
C SER A 355 -24.14 -13.96 -16.12
N TYR A 356 -25.15 -13.25 -15.61
CA TYR A 356 -25.08 -12.58 -14.30
C TYR A 356 -24.98 -13.56 -13.13
N ASP A 357 -25.43 -14.80 -13.33
CA ASP A 357 -25.44 -15.89 -12.33
C ASP A 357 -24.25 -16.84 -12.47
N ALA A 358 -23.20 -16.42 -13.21
CA ALA A 358 -21.99 -17.22 -13.39
C ALA A 358 -21.32 -17.51 -12.04
N VAL A 359 -20.95 -18.77 -11.84
CA VAL A 359 -20.17 -19.20 -10.67
C VAL A 359 -18.71 -18.83 -10.90
N ASN A 360 -18.18 -19.12 -12.09
CA ASN A 360 -16.81 -18.78 -12.48
C ASN A 360 -16.75 -17.38 -13.09
N LYS A 361 -16.97 -16.35 -12.26
CA LYS A 361 -17.09 -14.94 -12.69
C LYS A 361 -15.85 -14.39 -13.40
N PHE A 362 -14.68 -14.98 -13.13
CA PHE A 362 -13.40 -14.52 -13.67
C PHE A 362 -12.87 -15.42 -14.79
N ASN A 363 -13.64 -16.42 -15.24
CA ASN A 363 -13.23 -17.41 -16.24
C ASN A 363 -11.88 -18.09 -15.90
N ILE A 364 -11.74 -18.51 -14.65
CA ILE A 364 -10.55 -19.23 -14.18
C ILE A 364 -10.58 -20.64 -14.73
N TYR A 365 -9.49 -21.03 -15.39
CA TYR A 365 -9.29 -22.40 -15.84
C TYR A 365 -8.79 -23.24 -14.66
N PRO A 366 -9.45 -24.37 -14.32
CA PRO A 366 -9.02 -25.24 -13.22
C PRO A 366 -7.56 -25.69 -13.32
N ASP A 367 -7.03 -25.81 -14.54
CA ASP A 367 -5.63 -26.17 -14.84
C ASP A 367 -4.60 -25.14 -14.32
N GLN A 368 -5.04 -23.95 -13.89
CA GLN A 368 -4.18 -22.97 -13.22
C GLN A 368 -3.87 -23.33 -11.78
N ILE A 369 -4.64 -24.24 -11.15
CA ILE A 369 -4.37 -24.69 -9.78
C ILE A 369 -3.01 -25.40 -9.77
N PRO A 370 -2.00 -24.89 -9.06
CA PRO A 370 -0.68 -25.47 -9.12
C PRO A 370 -0.64 -26.76 -8.29
N PRO A 371 0.15 -27.78 -8.69
CA PRO A 371 0.19 -29.07 -7.99
C PRO A 371 0.55 -28.96 -6.51
N TRP A 372 1.42 -28.02 -6.13
CA TRP A 372 1.85 -27.82 -4.76
C TRP A 372 0.70 -27.42 -3.83
N LEU A 373 -0.32 -26.72 -4.33
CA LEU A 373 -1.36 -26.11 -3.48
C LEU A 373 -2.23 -27.16 -2.80
N VAL A 374 -2.59 -28.22 -3.51
CA VAL A 374 -3.45 -29.29 -2.98
C VAL A 374 -2.75 -30.03 -1.83
N GLU A 375 -1.44 -30.28 -1.98
CA GLU A 375 -0.63 -30.94 -0.95
C GLU A 375 -0.29 -29.99 0.21
N TRP A 376 -0.14 -28.70 -0.09
CA TRP A 376 0.20 -27.69 0.89
C TRP A 376 -0.98 -27.26 1.76
N MET A 377 -2.21 -27.21 1.22
CA MET A 377 -3.40 -26.77 1.95
C MET A 377 -3.76 -27.74 3.10
N PRO A 378 -3.84 -27.29 4.37
CA PRO A 378 -4.23 -28.13 5.49
C PRO A 378 -5.74 -28.46 5.47
N SER A 379 -6.16 -29.44 6.27
CA SER A 379 -7.58 -29.78 6.43
C SER A 379 -8.38 -28.72 7.20
N LYS A 380 -7.72 -27.95 8.06
CA LYS A 380 -8.24 -26.80 8.78
C LYS A 380 -7.33 -25.61 8.50
N GLY A 381 -7.92 -24.50 8.07
CA GLY A 381 -7.21 -23.28 7.70
C GLY A 381 -7.54 -22.84 6.28
N GLY A 382 -7.04 -21.66 5.92
CA GLY A 382 -7.25 -21.03 4.62
C GLY A 382 -6.58 -19.66 4.60
N TYR A 383 -6.54 -19.02 3.44
CA TYR A 383 -5.90 -17.71 3.27
C TYR A 383 -6.55 -16.92 2.16
N LEU A 384 -6.17 -15.65 2.03
CA LEU A 384 -6.48 -14.81 0.89
C LEU A 384 -5.36 -14.96 -0.15
N ILE A 385 -5.71 -15.35 -1.38
CA ILE A 385 -4.77 -15.52 -2.50
C ILE A 385 -4.04 -14.21 -2.82
N GLY A 386 -2.89 -14.32 -3.49
CA GLY A 386 -2.03 -13.18 -3.76
C GLY A 386 -2.60 -12.16 -4.74
N ASN A 387 -3.38 -12.61 -5.73
CA ASN A 387 -3.89 -11.77 -6.80
C ASN A 387 -5.08 -12.42 -7.52
N LEU A 388 -5.98 -11.59 -8.06
CA LEU A 388 -7.11 -12.03 -8.87
C LEU A 388 -7.33 -11.07 -10.03
N GLN A 389 -7.34 -11.60 -11.26
CA GLN A 389 -7.49 -10.87 -12.51
C GLN A 389 -8.42 -11.63 -13.47
N PRO A 390 -8.88 -11.00 -14.57
CA PRO A 390 -9.59 -11.72 -15.62
C PRO A 390 -8.77 -12.90 -16.13
N ALA A 391 -9.34 -14.11 -16.03
CA ALA A 391 -8.74 -15.39 -16.38
C ALA A 391 -7.43 -15.73 -15.66
N HIS A 392 -7.14 -15.12 -14.51
CA HIS A 392 -5.90 -15.40 -13.77
C HIS A 392 -6.08 -15.30 -12.24
N MET A 393 -5.63 -16.34 -11.53
CA MET A 393 -5.50 -16.37 -10.06
C MET A 393 -4.06 -16.65 -9.67
N ASP A 394 -3.47 -15.80 -8.83
CA ASP A 394 -2.17 -16.05 -8.21
C ASP A 394 -2.40 -16.69 -6.85
N PHE A 395 -2.24 -18.01 -6.79
CA PHE A 395 -2.45 -18.78 -5.57
C PHE A 395 -1.34 -18.63 -4.53
N ARG A 396 -0.26 -17.89 -4.77
CA ARG A 396 0.79 -17.74 -3.74
C ARG A 396 0.24 -17.09 -2.47
N PHE A 397 0.73 -17.55 -1.33
CA PHE A 397 0.49 -16.92 -0.04
C PHE A 397 1.38 -15.69 0.09
N PHE A 398 0.82 -14.54 0.44
CA PHE A 398 1.59 -13.31 0.75
C PHE A 398 1.34 -12.91 2.19
N SER A 399 2.42 -12.84 2.97
CA SER A 399 2.34 -12.68 4.44
C SER A 399 1.73 -11.35 4.84
N LEU A 400 2.27 -10.24 4.33
CA LEU A 400 1.78 -8.89 4.68
C LEU A 400 0.29 -8.75 4.34
N GLY A 401 -0.12 -9.13 3.13
CA GLY A 401 -1.53 -9.06 2.72
C GLY A 401 -2.48 -9.86 3.63
N ASN A 402 -2.10 -11.07 4.03
CA ASN A 402 -2.91 -11.91 4.90
C ASN A 402 -2.94 -11.40 6.35
N LEU A 403 -1.78 -11.12 6.93
CA LEU A 403 -1.65 -10.62 8.30
C LEU A 403 -2.34 -9.26 8.45
N TRP A 404 -2.12 -8.34 7.50
CA TRP A 404 -2.76 -7.04 7.53
C TRP A 404 -4.28 -7.11 7.30
N SER A 405 -4.76 -8.13 6.57
CA SER A 405 -6.20 -8.37 6.45
C SER A 405 -6.83 -8.80 7.78
N VAL A 406 -6.09 -9.48 8.65
CA VAL A 406 -6.51 -9.77 10.03
C VAL A 406 -6.51 -8.49 10.86
N VAL A 407 -5.38 -7.77 10.89
CA VAL A 407 -5.22 -6.52 11.69
C VAL A 407 -6.27 -5.47 11.34
N SER A 408 -6.56 -5.29 10.05
CA SER A 408 -7.52 -4.27 9.56
C SER A 408 -8.98 -4.74 9.60
N SER A 409 -9.28 -5.95 10.06
CA SER A 409 -10.62 -6.56 10.00
C SER A 409 -11.21 -6.67 8.59
N LEU A 410 -10.35 -6.73 7.57
CA LEU A 410 -10.76 -7.06 6.20
C LEU A 410 -11.19 -8.52 6.12
N ALA A 411 -10.43 -9.44 6.71
CA ALA A 411 -10.87 -10.82 6.91
C ALA A 411 -12.02 -10.87 7.92
N THR A 412 -12.96 -11.79 7.73
CA THR A 412 -13.95 -12.10 8.79
C THR A 412 -13.24 -12.78 9.96
N MET A 413 -13.90 -12.82 11.13
CA MET A 413 -13.34 -13.52 12.31
C MET A 413 -12.96 -14.97 11.99
N ASP A 414 -13.85 -15.71 11.32
CA ASP A 414 -13.58 -17.10 10.91
C ASP A 414 -12.40 -17.20 9.94
N GLN A 415 -12.29 -16.28 8.97
CA GLN A 415 -11.16 -16.22 8.04
C GLN A 415 -9.85 -15.89 8.76
N SER A 416 -9.87 -14.97 9.74
CA SER A 416 -8.72 -14.65 10.56
C SER A 416 -8.22 -15.85 11.34
N HIS A 417 -9.11 -16.57 12.02
CA HIS A 417 -8.75 -17.81 12.72
C HIS A 417 -8.18 -18.85 11.74
N ALA A 418 -8.78 -19.00 10.55
CA ALA A 418 -8.30 -19.94 9.55
C ALA A 418 -6.94 -19.55 8.93
N ILE A 419 -6.63 -18.26 8.81
CA ILE A 419 -5.29 -17.77 8.41
C ILE A 419 -4.26 -18.14 9.48
N LEU A 420 -4.58 -17.94 10.76
CA LEU A 420 -3.68 -18.29 11.85
C LEU A 420 -3.51 -19.81 11.98
N ASP A 421 -4.59 -20.59 11.85
CA ASP A 421 -4.54 -22.06 11.80
C ASP A 421 -3.64 -22.56 10.65
N LEU A 422 -3.69 -21.91 9.48
CA LEU A 422 -2.81 -22.22 8.35
C LEU A 422 -1.34 -21.93 8.69
N ILE A 423 -1.04 -20.77 9.28
CA ILE A 423 0.31 -20.39 9.66
C ILE A 423 0.89 -21.37 10.68
N GLU A 424 0.10 -21.76 11.68
CA GLU A 424 0.48 -22.80 12.66
C GLU A 424 0.73 -24.16 11.97
N ALA A 425 -0.16 -24.57 11.07
CA ALA A 425 -0.03 -25.84 10.35
C ALA A 425 1.13 -25.88 9.35
N LYS A 426 1.58 -24.72 8.86
CA LYS A 426 2.64 -24.55 7.85
C LYS A 426 3.82 -23.74 8.39
N TRP A 427 4.05 -23.84 9.70
CA TRP A 427 5.08 -23.09 10.41
C TRP A 427 6.47 -23.32 9.84
N SER A 428 6.81 -24.58 9.51
CA SER A 428 8.11 -24.95 8.93
C SER A 428 8.38 -24.29 7.57
N GLU A 429 7.34 -23.98 6.79
CA GLU A 429 7.45 -23.41 5.46
C GLU A 429 7.34 -21.88 5.49
N LEU A 430 6.42 -21.33 6.29
CA LEU A 430 6.11 -19.89 6.34
C LEU A 430 6.99 -19.11 7.32
N VAL A 431 7.45 -19.75 8.39
CA VAL A 431 8.33 -19.15 9.40
C VAL A 431 9.73 -19.75 9.32
N ALA A 432 9.82 -21.08 9.26
CA ALA A 432 11.10 -21.81 9.32
C ALA A 432 11.96 -21.31 10.50
N ASP A 433 13.26 -21.12 10.26
CA ASP A 433 14.20 -20.58 11.27
C ASP A 433 14.23 -19.04 11.32
N MET A 434 13.49 -18.34 10.44
CA MET A 434 13.50 -16.87 10.35
C MET A 434 12.12 -16.33 9.94
N PRO A 435 11.34 -15.74 10.88
CA PRO A 435 10.06 -15.11 10.57
C PRO A 435 10.26 -13.90 9.66
N PHE A 436 9.36 -13.58 8.72
CA PHE A 436 8.40 -14.46 8.04
C PHE A 436 8.78 -14.54 6.56
N LYS A 437 8.42 -15.61 5.86
CA LYS A 437 8.47 -15.61 4.39
C LYS A 437 7.64 -14.46 3.85
N ILE A 438 8.16 -13.69 2.90
CA ILE A 438 7.39 -12.61 2.27
C ILE A 438 6.23 -13.16 1.40
N CYS A 439 6.52 -14.25 0.68
CA CYS A 439 5.52 -15.02 -0.05
C CYS A 439 5.91 -16.51 -0.09
N TYR A 440 4.95 -17.36 -0.43
CA TYR A 440 5.17 -18.80 -0.60
C TYR A 440 4.26 -19.39 -1.70
N PRO A 441 4.77 -20.32 -2.54
CA PRO A 441 6.19 -20.68 -2.69
C PRO A 441 6.96 -19.66 -3.54
N ALA A 442 8.27 -19.89 -3.68
CA ALA A 442 9.09 -19.17 -4.65
C ALA A 442 8.83 -19.67 -6.08
N PHE A 443 8.96 -18.77 -7.06
CA PHE A 443 9.07 -19.14 -8.46
C PHE A 443 10.42 -19.78 -8.76
N GLU A 444 10.42 -20.84 -9.55
CA GLU A 444 11.62 -21.59 -9.96
C GLU A 444 11.72 -21.77 -11.48
N GLY A 445 12.92 -22.08 -11.97
CA GLY A 445 13.14 -22.51 -13.35
C GLY A 445 12.59 -21.55 -14.43
N GLN A 446 11.63 -22.04 -15.22
CA GLN A 446 11.06 -21.26 -16.32
C GLN A 446 10.08 -20.19 -15.82
N GLU A 447 9.35 -20.47 -14.75
CA GLU A 447 8.40 -19.53 -14.15
C GLU A 447 9.14 -18.31 -13.61
N TRP A 448 10.25 -18.51 -12.89
CA TRP A 448 11.11 -17.42 -12.46
C TRP A 448 11.60 -16.57 -13.63
N ARG A 449 12.08 -17.20 -14.72
CA ARG A 449 12.58 -16.48 -15.91
C ARG A 449 11.51 -15.62 -16.56
N ILE A 450 10.31 -16.15 -16.73
CA ILE A 450 9.19 -15.45 -17.39
C ILE A 450 8.66 -14.34 -16.51
N THR A 451 8.32 -14.66 -15.26
CA THR A 451 7.59 -13.76 -14.37
C THR A 451 8.46 -12.62 -13.88
N THR A 452 9.68 -12.92 -13.43
CA THR A 452 10.60 -11.89 -12.91
C THR A 452 11.41 -11.21 -14.02
N GLY A 453 11.47 -11.80 -15.22
CA GLY A 453 12.39 -11.34 -16.26
C GLY A 453 13.84 -11.77 -16.01
N SER A 454 14.05 -12.90 -15.33
CA SER A 454 15.37 -13.40 -14.92
C SER A 454 16.10 -12.44 -13.97
N ASP A 455 15.36 -11.84 -13.02
CA ASP A 455 15.91 -10.87 -12.07
C ASP A 455 16.89 -11.55 -11.09
N PRO A 456 18.19 -11.21 -11.12
CA PRO A 456 19.21 -11.89 -10.31
C PRO A 456 19.08 -11.60 -8.81
N LYS A 457 18.35 -10.56 -8.39
CA LYS A 457 18.10 -10.29 -6.96
C LYS A 457 17.02 -11.22 -6.39
N ASN A 458 16.10 -11.67 -7.25
CA ASN A 458 14.93 -12.48 -6.91
C ASN A 458 15.09 -13.94 -7.37
N THR A 459 16.28 -14.52 -7.20
CA THR A 459 16.48 -15.97 -7.38
C THR A 459 15.53 -16.77 -6.46
N PRO A 460 15.26 -18.06 -6.74
CA PRO A 460 14.42 -18.88 -5.88
C PRO A 460 14.83 -18.79 -4.40
N TRP A 461 13.85 -18.52 -3.54
CA TRP A 461 13.99 -18.39 -2.08
C TRP A 461 14.87 -17.22 -1.62
N SER A 462 15.03 -16.20 -2.47
CA SER A 462 15.82 -14.99 -2.19
C SER A 462 14.99 -13.71 -2.32
N TYR A 463 15.29 -12.72 -1.47
CA TYR A 463 14.70 -11.39 -1.48
C TYR A 463 13.17 -11.45 -1.56
N HIS A 464 12.51 -10.95 -2.62
CA HIS A 464 11.05 -10.99 -2.73
C HIS A 464 10.50 -12.36 -3.15
N ASN A 465 11.32 -13.23 -3.71
CA ASN A 465 10.90 -14.52 -4.25
C ASN A 465 11.02 -15.61 -3.19
N GLY A 466 10.20 -15.55 -2.13
CA GLY A 466 10.21 -16.51 -1.03
C GLY A 466 11.34 -16.31 -0.01
N GLY A 467 11.96 -15.13 0.03
CA GLY A 467 12.90 -14.77 1.10
C GLY A 467 12.19 -14.62 2.45
N SER A 468 12.93 -14.78 3.54
CA SER A 468 12.45 -14.47 4.90
C SER A 468 12.80 -13.03 5.28
N TRP A 469 11.81 -12.27 5.75
CA TRP A 469 11.91 -10.85 6.09
C TRP A 469 11.53 -10.61 7.56
N PRO A 470 12.51 -10.35 8.44
CA PRO A 470 12.28 -10.11 9.87
C PRO A 470 11.31 -8.98 10.18
N THR A 471 11.25 -7.96 9.32
CA THR A 471 10.32 -6.83 9.46
C THR A 471 8.84 -7.24 9.39
N LEU A 472 8.49 -8.45 8.95
CA LEU A 472 7.10 -8.91 8.97
C LEU A 472 6.64 -9.38 10.36
N LEU A 473 7.57 -9.58 11.31
CA LEU A 473 7.27 -10.12 12.64
C LEU A 473 6.29 -9.24 13.44
N TRP A 474 6.42 -7.92 13.38
CA TRP A 474 5.57 -7.00 14.16
C TRP A 474 4.09 -7.05 13.76
N GLN A 475 3.76 -7.61 12.59
CA GLN A 475 2.37 -7.76 12.13
C GLN A 475 1.69 -9.01 12.73
N VAL A 476 2.47 -9.88 13.37
CA VAL A 476 2.00 -11.10 14.06
C VAL A 476 1.97 -10.91 15.58
N SER A 477 2.66 -9.88 16.09
CA SER A 477 2.84 -9.55 17.51
C SER A 477 1.58 -9.14 18.26
#